data_AF-A0A940ATF9-F1
#
_entry.id   AF-A0A940ATF9-F1
#
_cell.length_a   1.000
_cell.length_b   1.000
_cell.length_c   1.000
_cell.angle_alpha   90.00
_cell.angle_beta   90.00
_cell.angle_gamma   90.00
#
_symmetry.space_group_name_H-M   'P 1'
#
loop_
_entity.id
_entity.type
_entity.pdbx_description
1 polymer ?
#
loop_
_entity_poly.entity_id
_entity_poly.type
_entity_poly.pdbx_seq_one_letter_code
_entity_poly.pdbx_strand_id
1 'polypeptide(L)'
;MVKVYRAIVEKSERQVVAHFDELILSVSFGAYHSPEQHFVAYVFRTEADLREARSSGLAEKIRDYHRKVLRENGYPSSGIKNCRFASQEACDRDWNGNWFYYFK
;
A
#
# COMPACT_ATOMS: atom_id res chain seq x y z
N MET A 1 5.33 -1.24 22.60
CA MET A 1 5.16 -0.28 21.48
C MET A 1 4.85 -0.95 20.14
N VAL A 2 5.46 -2.09 19.78
CA VAL A 2 5.22 -2.80 18.49
C VAL A 2 3.75 -3.06 18.12
N LYS A 3 2.91 -3.46 19.09
CA LYS A 3 1.50 -3.78 18.83
C LYS A 3 0.66 -2.56 18.38
N VAL A 4 1.08 -1.34 18.71
CA VAL A 4 0.29 -0.12 18.41
C VAL A 4 0.41 0.28 16.95
N TYR A 5 1.62 0.26 16.37
CA TYR A 5 1.84 0.68 14.99
C TYR A 5 1.22 -0.27 13.97
N ARG A 6 1.26 -1.58 14.25
CA ARG A 6 0.61 -2.58 13.39
C ARG A 6 -0.89 -2.30 13.24
N ALA A 7 -1.60 -2.05 14.33
CA ALA A 7 -3.03 -1.77 14.29
C ALA A 7 -3.37 -0.47 13.53
N ILE A 8 -2.52 0.57 13.67
CA ILE A 8 -2.66 1.83 12.94
C ILE A 8 -2.50 1.60 11.43
N VAL A 9 -1.48 0.84 11.02
CA VAL A 9 -1.21 0.51 9.63
C VAL A 9 -2.33 -0.33 9.03
N GLU A 10 -2.73 -1.42 9.69
CA GLU A 10 -3.84 -2.29 9.23
C GLU A 10 -5.17 -1.54 9.11
N LYS A 11 -5.45 -0.59 10.01
CA LYS A 11 -6.63 0.28 9.92
C LYS A 11 -6.51 1.22 8.71
N SER A 12 -5.34 1.84 8.54
CA SER A 12 -5.08 2.81 7.47
C SER A 12 -5.15 2.17 6.09
N GLU A 13 -4.55 0.99 5.93
CA GLU A 13 -4.59 0.22 4.69
C GLU A 13 -6.01 -0.15 4.27
N ARG A 14 -6.81 -0.67 5.21
CA ARG A 14 -8.23 -0.97 4.97
C ARG A 14 -9.02 0.25 4.54
N GLN A 15 -8.77 1.41 5.15
CA GLN A 15 -9.43 2.66 4.76
C GLN A 15 -9.04 3.13 3.35
N VAL A 16 -7.78 2.94 2.94
CA VAL A 16 -7.34 3.28 1.58
C VAL A 16 -7.94 2.33 0.56
N VAL A 17 -7.88 1.01 0.78
CA VAL A 17 -8.46 0.02 -0.13
C VAL A 17 -9.98 0.21 -0.26
N ALA A 18 -10.69 0.52 0.84
CA ALA A 18 -12.13 0.77 0.79
C ALA A 18 -12.53 2.11 0.15
N HIS A 19 -11.59 3.04 -0.06
CA HIS A 19 -11.86 4.35 -0.64
C HIS A 19 -11.69 4.37 -2.17
N PHE A 20 -10.92 3.45 -2.73
CA PHE A 20 -10.61 3.40 -4.16
C PHE A 20 -11.03 2.05 -4.73
N ASP A 21 -12.07 2.03 -5.55
CA ASP A 21 -12.63 0.81 -6.14
C ASP A 21 -11.64 0.09 -7.07
N GLU A 22 -10.62 0.80 -7.56
CA GLU A 22 -9.56 0.25 -8.42
C GLU A 22 -8.56 -0.64 -7.64
N LEU A 23 -8.50 -0.49 -6.31
CA LEU A 23 -7.62 -1.27 -5.45
C LEU A 23 -8.31 -2.53 -4.96
N ILE A 24 -7.63 -3.67 -5.07
CA ILE A 24 -8.19 -4.95 -4.62
C ILE A 24 -7.64 -5.42 -3.28
N LEU A 25 -6.41 -5.02 -2.92
CA LEU A 25 -5.77 -5.30 -1.64
C LEU A 25 -4.55 -4.41 -1.40
N SER A 26 -4.00 -4.50 -0.19
CA SER A 26 -2.68 -3.98 0.17
C SER A 26 -1.74 -5.12 0.56
N VAL A 27 -0.45 -4.92 0.31
CA VAL A 27 0.64 -5.78 0.78
C VAL A 27 1.61 -4.90 1.56
N SER A 28 1.89 -5.24 2.82
CA SER A 28 2.77 -4.45 3.67
C SER A 28 3.73 -5.27 4.52
N PHE A 29 4.87 -4.65 4.84
CA PHE A 29 5.95 -5.23 5.62
C PHE A 29 6.54 -4.19 6.58
N GLY A 30 7.30 -4.66 7.59
CA GLY A 30 8.16 -3.81 8.42
C GLY A 30 7.49 -2.98 9.51
N ALA A 31 6.17 -2.80 9.51
CA ALA A 31 5.44 -1.97 10.49
C ALA A 31 5.60 -2.43 11.97
N TYR A 32 6.01 -3.67 12.20
CA TYR A 32 6.22 -4.26 13.52
C TYR A 32 7.66 -4.08 14.05
N HIS A 33 8.61 -3.63 13.23
CA HIS A 33 9.99 -3.35 13.67
C HIS A 33 10.15 -1.88 14.05
N SER A 34 9.87 -0.97 13.12
CA SER A 34 9.96 0.48 13.33
C SER A 34 9.10 1.22 12.29
N PRO A 35 8.60 2.43 12.61
CA PRO A 35 7.82 3.22 11.66
C PRO A 35 8.56 3.49 10.35
N GLU A 36 9.87 3.69 10.42
CA GLU A 36 10.72 4.01 9.28
C GLU A 36 10.90 2.82 8.33
N GLN A 37 10.71 1.59 8.80
CA GLN A 37 10.81 0.38 7.98
C GLN A 37 9.47 -0.03 7.35
N HIS A 38 8.40 0.73 7.58
CA HIS A 38 7.12 0.44 6.98
C HIS A 38 7.16 0.59 5.46
N PHE A 39 6.78 -0.50 4.80
CA PHE A 39 6.56 -0.60 3.38
C PHE A 39 5.11 -0.99 3.15
N VAL A 40 4.49 -0.38 2.15
CA VAL A 40 3.19 -0.81 1.64
C VAL A 40 3.11 -0.64 0.13
N ALA A 41 2.50 -1.60 -0.53
CA ALA A 41 2.06 -1.53 -1.91
C ALA A 41 0.54 -1.71 -1.99
N TYR A 42 -0.12 -0.87 -2.77
CA TYR A 42 -1.52 -1.06 -3.14
C TYR A 42 -1.62 -1.78 -4.48
N VAL A 43 -2.53 -2.74 -4.56
CA VAL A 43 -2.58 -3.69 -5.67
C VAL A 43 -3.79 -3.43 -6.53
N PHE A 44 -3.53 -3.25 -7.82
CA PHE A 44 -4.53 -3.25 -8.88
C PHE A 44 -4.77 -4.66 -9.41
N ARG A 45 -5.91 -4.91 -10.04
CA ARG A 45 -6.19 -6.22 -10.62
C ARG A 45 -5.25 -6.53 -11.78
N THR A 46 -5.12 -5.61 -12.74
CA THR A 46 -4.30 -5.79 -13.94
C THR A 46 -3.18 -4.75 -14.05
N GLU A 47 -2.18 -5.04 -14.88
CA GLU A 47 -1.18 -4.05 -15.27
C GLU A 47 -1.77 -2.89 -16.08
N ALA A 48 -2.85 -3.16 -16.83
CA ALA A 48 -3.56 -2.12 -17.57
C ALA A 48 -4.19 -1.08 -16.62
N ASP A 49 -4.91 -1.54 -15.60
CA ASP A 49 -5.51 -0.66 -14.57
C ASP A 49 -4.43 0.19 -13.88
N LEU A 50 -3.29 -0.43 -13.55
CA LEU A 50 -2.16 0.28 -12.96
C LEU A 50 -1.56 1.34 -13.91
N ARG A 51 -1.42 1.03 -15.20
CA ARG A 51 -0.93 1.99 -16.19
C ARG A 51 -1.91 3.15 -16.35
N GLU A 52 -3.20 2.85 -16.42
CA GLU A 52 -4.26 3.87 -16.50
C GLU A 52 -4.23 4.77 -15.27
N ALA A 53 -4.17 4.19 -14.06
CA ALA A 53 -4.11 4.93 -12.80
C ALA A 53 -2.90 5.87 -12.72
N ARG A 54 -1.76 5.49 -13.31
CA ARG A 54 -0.59 6.36 -13.43
C ARG A 54 -0.81 7.48 -14.44
N SER A 55 -1.40 7.19 -15.59
CA SER A 55 -1.65 8.20 -16.63
C SER A 55 -2.71 9.22 -16.25
N SER A 56 -3.70 8.83 -15.44
CA SER A 56 -4.82 9.68 -15.02
C SER A 56 -4.53 10.51 -13.76
N GLY A 57 -3.39 10.30 -13.11
CA GLY A 57 -3.05 10.92 -11.82
C GLY A 57 -3.76 10.29 -10.61
N LEU A 58 -4.46 9.17 -10.80
CA LEU A 58 -5.08 8.43 -9.70
C LEU A 58 -4.03 7.89 -8.72
N ALA A 59 -2.86 7.45 -9.21
CA ALA A 59 -1.77 6.97 -8.38
C ALA A 59 -1.32 8.05 -7.36
N GLU A 60 -1.21 9.32 -7.77
CA GLU A 60 -0.91 10.45 -6.90
C GLU A 60 -2.00 10.67 -5.86
N LYS A 61 -3.28 10.63 -6.27
CA LYS A 61 -4.42 10.75 -5.35
C LYS A 61 -4.39 9.66 -4.27
N ILE A 62 -4.07 8.42 -4.65
CA ILE A 62 -3.93 7.31 -3.70
C ILE A 62 -2.75 7.54 -2.75
N ARG A 63 -1.59 8.01 -3.24
CA ARG A 63 -0.44 8.34 -2.38
C ARG A 63 -0.80 9.43 -1.37
N ASP A 64 -1.49 10.47 -1.81
CA ASP A 64 -1.88 11.59 -0.96
C ASP A 64 -2.88 11.17 0.11
N TYR A 65 -3.90 10.40 -0.28
CA TYR A 65 -4.87 9.84 0.65
C TYR A 65 -4.23 8.87 1.64
N HIS A 66 -3.31 8.00 1.20
CA HIS A 66 -2.54 7.13 2.08
C HIS A 66 -1.80 7.90 3.17
N ARG A 67 -1.06 8.95 2.80
CA ARG A 67 -0.31 9.77 3.77
C ARG A 67 -1.27 10.51 4.72
N LYS A 68 -2.40 10.98 4.21
CA LYS A 68 -3.46 11.62 5.02
C LYS A 68 -4.00 10.66 6.08
N VAL A 69 -4.42 9.47 5.66
CA VAL A 69 -5.01 8.46 6.55
C VAL A 69 -4.02 7.99 7.61
N LEU A 70 -2.75 7.76 7.26
CA LEU A 70 -1.73 7.42 8.26
C LEU A 70 -1.57 8.52 9.31
N ARG A 71 -1.54 9.79 8.88
CA ARG A 71 -1.46 10.93 9.81
C ARG A 71 -2.68 11.01 10.72
N GLU A 72 -3.88 10.87 10.17
CA GLU A 72 -5.14 10.92 10.93
C GLU A 72 -5.28 9.78 11.93
N ASN A 73 -4.76 8.59 11.59
CA ASN A 73 -4.74 7.45 12.51
C ASN A 73 -3.54 7.47 13.48
N GLY A 74 -2.73 8.53 13.49
CA GLY A 74 -1.66 8.74 14.47
C GLY A 74 -0.37 7.97 14.19
N TYR A 75 -0.10 7.62 12.92
CA TYR A 75 1.18 7.01 12.55
C TYR A 75 2.33 8.02 12.70
N PRO A 76 3.51 7.62 13.21
CA PRO A 76 4.65 8.52 13.35
C PRO A 76 5.04 9.15 12.02
N SER A 77 5.25 10.48 12.02
CA SER A 77 5.59 11.23 10.81
C SER A 77 6.89 10.75 10.15
N SER A 78 7.85 10.25 10.95
CA SER A 78 9.11 9.64 10.47
C SER A 78 8.89 8.40 9.61
N GLY A 79 7.77 7.69 9.78
CA GLY A 79 7.38 6.51 9.01
C GLY A 79 6.43 6.79 7.84
N ILE A 80 5.90 8.01 7.70
CA ILE A 80 4.97 8.33 6.62
C ILE A 80 5.75 8.53 5.32
N LYS A 81 5.65 7.55 4.42
CA LYS A 81 6.32 7.52 3.13
C LYS A 81 5.31 7.38 1.99
N ASN A 82 5.79 7.51 0.76
CA ASN A 82 4.99 7.18 -0.40
C ASN A 82 4.79 5.66 -0.51
N CYS A 83 3.55 5.24 -0.74
CA CYS A 83 3.24 3.85 -1.06
C CYS A 83 3.79 3.45 -2.44
N ARG A 84 3.91 2.13 -2.66
CA ARG A 84 4.17 1.53 -3.97
C ARG A 84 2.87 1.03 -4.60
N PHE A 85 2.98 0.61 -5.85
CA PHE A 85 1.88 0.03 -6.59
C PHE A 85 2.36 -1.20 -7.36
N ALA A 86 1.51 -2.21 -7.42
CA ALA A 86 1.72 -3.44 -8.18
C ALA A 86 0.39 -3.91 -8.77
N SER A 87 0.45 -4.89 -9.68
CA SER A 87 -0.75 -5.61 -10.13
C SER A 87 -0.70 -7.06 -9.70
N GLN A 88 -1.87 -7.62 -9.38
CA GLN A 88 -2.01 -9.04 -9.09
C GLN A 88 -1.62 -9.89 -10.32
N GLU A 89 -2.05 -9.48 -11.51
CA GLU A 89 -1.66 -10.10 -12.78
C GLU A 89 -0.15 -10.30 -12.93
N ALA A 90 0.67 -9.28 -12.65
CA ALA A 90 2.12 -9.40 -12.75
C ALA A 90 2.70 -10.33 -11.69
N CYS A 91 2.17 -10.28 -10.47
CA CYS A 91 2.60 -11.17 -9.39
C CYS A 91 2.27 -12.64 -9.67
N ASP A 92 1.08 -12.91 -10.21
CA ASP A 92 0.67 -14.26 -10.61
C ASP A 92 1.52 -14.80 -11.75
N ARG A 93 1.73 -13.99 -12.78
CA ARG A 93 2.52 -14.39 -13.96
C ARG A 93 3.99 -14.66 -13.61
N ASP A 94 4.64 -13.75 -12.90
CA ASP A 94 6.09 -13.76 -12.77
C ASP A 94 6.55 -14.49 -11.49
N TRP A 95 5.68 -14.58 -10.48
CA TRP A 95 6.02 -15.07 -9.14
C TRP A 95 4.98 -16.02 -8.53
N ASN A 96 4.02 -16.51 -9.32
CA ASN A 96 2.97 -17.44 -8.87
C ASN A 96 2.21 -16.94 -7.63
N GLY A 97 1.91 -15.64 -7.61
CA GLY A 97 1.18 -14.96 -6.53
C GLY A 97 2.01 -14.71 -5.28
N ASN A 98 3.33 -14.96 -5.31
CA ASN A 98 4.20 -14.79 -4.17
C ASN A 98 4.70 -13.35 -4.02
N TRP A 99 3.97 -12.56 -3.24
CA TRP A 99 4.29 -11.17 -2.95
C TRP A 99 5.64 -10.95 -2.25
N PHE A 100 6.14 -11.95 -1.51
CA PHE A 100 7.46 -11.84 -0.89
C PHE A 100 8.56 -11.83 -1.94
N TYR A 101 8.51 -12.72 -2.94
CA TYR A 101 9.48 -12.72 -4.04
C TYR A 101 9.28 -11.55 -5.00
N TYR A 102 8.04 -11.11 -5.22
CA TYR A 102 7.74 -9.95 -6.06
C TYR A 102 8.46 -8.68 -5.60
N PHE A 103 8.56 -8.46 -4.28
CA PHE A 103 9.17 -7.25 -3.70
C PHE A 103 10.59 -7.49 -3.13
N LYS A 104 11.18 -8.67 -3.36
CA LYS A 104 12.53 -9.01 -2.90
C LYS A 104 13.62 -8.30 -3.70
#